data_AF-A0A6C0C0A7-F1
#
_entry.id   AF-A0A6C0C0A7-F1
#
_cell.length_a   1.000
_cell.length_b   1.000
_cell.length_c   1.000
_cell.angle_alpha   90.00
_cell.angle_beta   90.00
_cell.angle_gamma   90.00
#
_symmetry.space_group_name_H-M   'P 1'
#
loop_
_entity.id
_entity.type
_entity.pdbx_description
1 polymer ?
#
loop_
_entity_poly.entity_id
_entity_poly.type
_entity_poly.pdbx_seq_one_letter_code
_entity_poly.pdbx_strand_id
1 'polypeptide(L)'
;MNYVLLSLFLGMATACSLILTHQQLNTFEKPFITFILTLQFVAIISLYFDYKDMLFVTHVFYAITLLMGSIYAKNIYIILLLICVMCIAKICVCCIGDCPYHSCSKRLRYGGGGETDNILYGVCLCILIYRYIQ
;
A
#
# COMPACT_ATOMS: atom_id res chain seq x y z
N MET A 1 8.50 -6.54 17.89
CA MET A 1 7.77 -5.69 16.92
C MET A 1 8.63 -4.50 16.54
N ASN A 2 8.76 -4.19 15.26
CA ASN A 2 9.51 -3.03 14.81
C ASN A 2 8.63 -1.77 15.01
N TYR A 3 8.83 -1.03 16.10
CA TYR A 3 8.02 0.15 16.44
C TYR A 3 8.01 1.23 15.35
N VAL A 4 9.08 1.26 14.54
CA VAL A 4 9.22 2.13 13.37
C VAL A 4 8.22 1.78 12.26
N LEU A 5 7.95 0.49 12.05
CA LEU A 5 6.94 0.05 11.09
C LEU A 5 5.55 0.45 11.58
N LEU A 6 5.21 0.13 12.84
CA LEU A 6 3.90 0.44 13.41
C LEU A 6 3.59 1.95 13.35
N SER A 7 4.56 2.82 13.66
CA SER A 7 4.38 4.27 13.59
C SER A 7 4.15 4.78 12.17
N LEU A 8 4.76 4.14 11.17
CA LEU A 8 4.59 4.45 9.74
C LEU A 8 3.15 4.16 9.27
N PHE A 9 2.61 3.00 9.64
CA PHE A 9 1.22 2.64 9.29
C PHE A 9 0.20 3.54 10.01
N LEU A 10 0.43 3.84 11.29
CA LEU A 10 -0.41 4.77 12.05
C LEU A 10 -0.39 6.18 11.45
N GLY A 11 0.78 6.69 11.05
CA GLY A 11 0.93 7.99 10.39
C GLY A 11 0.19 8.06 9.05
N MET A 12 0.09 6.95 8.32
CA MET A 12 -0.68 6.90 7.08
C MET A 12 -2.19 6.83 7.32
N ALA A 13 -2.63 6.11 8.36
CA ALA A 13 -4.04 6.06 8.75
C ALA A 13 -4.54 7.45 9.18
N THR A 14 -3.73 8.20 9.94
CA THR A 14 -4.05 9.59 10.30
C THR A 14 -4.09 10.51 9.09
N ALA A 15 -3.14 10.38 8.15
CA ALA A 15 -3.17 11.13 6.90
C ALA A 15 -4.43 10.86 6.06
N CYS A 16 -4.85 9.59 5.93
CA CYS A 16 -6.11 9.23 5.26
C CYS A 16 -7.32 9.88 5.94
N SER A 17 -7.33 9.86 7.28
CA SER A 17 -8.43 10.41 8.09
C SER A 17 -8.52 11.93 7.93
N LEU A 18 -7.38 12.63 7.91
CA LEU A 18 -7.29 14.07 7.64
C LEU A 18 -7.78 14.43 6.24
N ILE A 19 -7.44 13.64 5.21
CA ILE A 19 -7.93 13.88 3.85
C ILE A 19 -9.45 13.69 3.79
N LEU A 20 -9.99 12.67 4.46
CA LEU A 20 -11.44 12.42 4.51
C LEU A 20 -12.23 13.54 5.21
N THR A 21 -11.64 14.21 6.21
CA THR A 21 -12.33 15.26 6.98
C THR A 21 -12.15 16.66 6.41
N HIS A 22 -11.00 16.98 5.82
CA HIS A 22 -10.66 18.37 5.45
C HIS A 22 -10.65 18.64 3.94
N GLN A 23 -10.72 17.64 3.07
CA GLN A 23 -10.73 17.85 1.63
C GLN A 23 -12.14 17.72 1.04
N GLN A 24 -12.47 18.60 0.08
CA GLN A 24 -13.63 18.39 -0.78
C GLN A 24 -13.32 17.26 -1.75
N LEU A 25 -13.84 16.08 -1.44
CA LEU A 25 -13.63 14.86 -2.21
C LEU A 25 -14.80 14.61 -3.14
N ASN A 26 -14.51 14.18 -4.37
CA ASN A 26 -15.52 13.73 -5.31
C ASN A 26 -16.21 12.45 -4.80
N THR A 27 -17.38 12.14 -5.37
CA THR A 27 -18.21 10.98 -4.98
C THR A 27 -17.46 9.64 -5.02
N PHE A 28 -16.43 9.54 -5.88
CA PHE A 28 -15.58 8.34 -6.01
C PHE A 28 -14.32 8.37 -5.13
N GLU A 29 -13.82 9.54 -4.75
CA GLU A 29 -12.56 9.66 -3.99
C GLU A 29 -12.76 9.32 -2.52
N LYS A 30 -13.91 9.70 -1.94
CA LYS A 30 -14.26 9.38 -0.56
C LYS A 30 -14.29 7.88 -0.27
N PRO A 31 -15.04 7.03 -1.01
CA PRO A 31 -15.02 5.59 -0.79
C PRO A 31 -13.64 4.98 -1.07
N PHE A 32 -12.88 5.53 -2.02
CA PHE A 32 -11.53 5.07 -2.32
C PHE A 32 -10.55 5.29 -1.15
N ILE A 33 -10.56 6.47 -0.53
CA ILE A 33 -9.70 6.77 0.62
C ILE A 33 -10.15 5.97 1.86
N THR A 34 -11.47 5.80 2.06
CA THR A 34 -11.99 4.93 3.12
C THR A 34 -11.50 3.49 2.94
N PHE A 35 -11.50 2.98 1.71
CA PHE A 35 -10.96 1.65 1.42
C PHE A 35 -9.47 1.53 1.76
N ILE A 36 -8.66 2.54 1.40
CA ILE A 36 -7.24 2.61 1.78
C ILE A 36 -7.10 2.57 3.31
N LEU A 37 -7.89 3.36 4.02
CA LEU A 37 -7.87 3.41 5.48
C LEU A 37 -8.22 2.05 6.11
N THR A 38 -9.22 1.35 5.56
CA THR A 38 -9.56 -0.01 6.01
C THR A 38 -8.41 -0.99 5.79
N LEU A 39 -7.75 -0.95 4.62
CA LEU A 39 -6.57 -1.77 4.35
C LEU A 39 -5.42 -1.46 5.32
N GLN A 40 -5.19 -0.18 5.65
CA GLN A 40 -4.19 0.21 6.66
C GLN A 40 -4.50 -0.41 8.02
N PHE A 41 -5.77 -0.40 8.45
CA PHE A 41 -6.16 -1.00 9.72
C PHE A 41 -5.94 -2.52 9.73
N VAL A 42 -6.29 -3.22 8.66
CA VAL A 42 -6.02 -4.66 8.50
C VAL A 42 -4.52 -4.94 8.53
N ALA A 43 -3.70 -4.12 7.86
CA ALA A 43 -2.25 -4.28 7.87
C ALA A 43 -1.65 -4.05 9.27
N ILE A 44 -2.13 -3.05 10.02
CA ILE A 44 -1.70 -2.76 11.40
C ILE A 44 -1.99 -3.95 12.31
N ILE A 45 -3.23 -4.47 12.27
CA ILE A 45 -3.62 -5.65 13.03
C ILE A 45 -2.74 -6.84 12.64
N SER A 46 -2.55 -7.06 11.34
CA SER A 46 -1.77 -8.19 10.84
C SER A 46 -0.30 -8.10 11.25
N LEU A 47 0.29 -6.89 11.29
CA LEU A 47 1.63 -6.65 11.82
C LEU A 47 1.70 -6.85 13.34
N TYR A 48 0.66 -6.43 14.08
CA TYR A 48 0.62 -6.54 15.53
C TYR A 48 0.53 -8.00 15.99
N PHE A 49 -0.30 -8.80 15.32
CA PHE A 49 -0.53 -10.22 15.62
C PHE A 49 0.35 -11.18 14.82
N ASP A 50 1.27 -10.67 13.99
CA ASP A 50 2.14 -11.47 13.09
C ASP A 50 1.36 -12.40 12.13
N TYR A 51 0.22 -11.94 11.60
CA TYR A 51 -0.58 -12.66 10.61
C TYR A 51 -0.03 -12.47 9.18
N LYS A 52 0.93 -13.31 8.83
CA LYS A 52 1.68 -13.21 7.56
C LYS A 52 0.82 -13.43 6.31
N ASP A 53 -0.16 -14.31 6.35
CA ASP A 53 -1.09 -14.53 5.23
C ASP A 53 -1.98 -13.30 4.97
N MET A 54 -2.46 -12.66 6.04
CA MET A 54 -3.23 -11.42 5.95
C MET A 54 -2.38 -10.26 5.43
N LEU A 55 -1.09 -10.20 5.78
CA LEU A 55 -0.16 -9.22 5.21
C LEU A 55 0.00 -9.40 3.69
N PHE A 56 0.09 -10.65 3.21
CA PHE A 56 0.15 -10.93 1.78
C PHE A 56 -1.12 -10.51 1.05
N VAL A 57 -2.29 -10.85 1.59
CA VAL A 57 -3.57 -10.42 1.04
C VAL A 57 -3.65 -8.89 0.99
N THR A 58 -3.22 -8.21 2.05
CA THR A 58 -3.23 -6.74 2.13
C THR A 58 -2.27 -6.12 1.10
N HIS A 59 -1.11 -6.72 0.86
CA HIS A 59 -0.20 -6.32 -0.21
C HIS A 59 -0.84 -6.42 -1.61
N VAL A 60 -1.53 -7.53 -1.92
CA VAL A 60 -2.24 -7.67 -3.21
C VAL A 60 -3.30 -6.58 -3.38
N PHE A 61 -4.06 -6.28 -2.32
CA PHE A 61 -5.02 -5.19 -2.34
C PHE A 61 -4.39 -3.81 -2.51
N TYR A 62 -3.19 -3.56 -1.95
CA TYR A 62 -2.46 -2.32 -2.22
C TYR A 62 -2.04 -2.20 -3.68
N ALA A 63 -1.60 -3.28 -4.32
CA ALA A 63 -1.26 -3.26 -5.74
C ALA A 63 -2.49 -2.88 -6.61
N ILE A 64 -3.65 -3.47 -6.32
CA ILE A 64 -4.91 -3.12 -6.99
C ILE A 64 -5.29 -1.66 -6.73
N THR A 65 -5.14 -1.21 -5.48
CA THR A 65 -5.40 0.17 -5.08
C THR A 65 -4.55 1.17 -5.85
N LEU A 66 -3.27 0.86 -6.08
CA LEU A 66 -2.37 1.72 -6.86
C LEU A 66 -2.79 1.83 -8.32
N LEU A 67 -3.19 0.71 -8.93
CA LEU A 67 -3.71 0.69 -10.30
C LEU A 67 -4.98 1.53 -10.41
N MET A 68 -5.94 1.35 -9.51
CA MET A 68 -7.16 2.17 -9.52
C MET A 68 -6.88 3.64 -9.21
N GLY A 69 -6.06 3.92 -8.19
CA GLY A 69 -5.70 5.28 -7.78
C GLY A 69 -5.02 6.06 -8.89
N SER A 70 -4.16 5.42 -9.68
CA SER A 70 -3.47 6.05 -10.81
C SER A 70 -4.42 6.56 -11.92
N ILE A 71 -5.63 5.99 -12.01
CA ILE A 71 -6.66 6.41 -12.97
C ILE A 71 -7.43 7.63 -12.46
N TYR A 72 -7.68 7.71 -11.14
CA TYR A 72 -8.55 8.72 -10.53
C TYR A 72 -7.82 9.89 -9.86
N ALA A 73 -6.50 9.81 -9.67
CA ALA A 73 -5.76 10.82 -8.93
C ALA A 73 -5.64 12.15 -9.70
N LYS A 74 -6.50 13.11 -9.35
CA LYS A 74 -6.42 14.51 -9.79
C LYS A 74 -6.03 15.46 -8.65
N ASN A 75 -6.23 15.03 -7.40
CA ASN A 75 -5.91 15.80 -6.20
C ASN A 75 -4.49 15.47 -5.72
N ILE A 76 -3.67 16.51 -5.47
CA ILE A 76 -2.28 16.35 -5.00
C ILE A 76 -2.16 15.51 -3.73
N TYR A 77 -3.14 15.61 -2.81
CA TYR A 77 -3.16 14.83 -1.58
C TYR A 77 -3.41 13.33 -1.84
N ILE A 78 -4.19 12.99 -2.87
CA ILE A 78 -4.42 11.60 -3.29
C ILE A 78 -3.17 11.04 -3.96
N ILE A 79 -2.46 11.83 -4.76
CA ILE A 79 -1.19 11.42 -5.38
C ILE A 79 -0.15 11.12 -4.30
N LEU A 80 0.03 12.02 -3.33
CA LEU A 80 0.91 11.82 -2.18
C LEU A 80 0.50 10.59 -1.37
N LEU A 81 -0.80 10.38 -1.17
CA LEU A 81 -1.32 9.19 -0.50
C LEU A 81 -0.95 7.89 -1.24
N LEU A 82 -1.06 7.87 -2.57
CA LEU A 82 -0.70 6.71 -3.38
C LEU A 82 0.80 6.41 -3.36
N ILE A 83 1.66 7.43 -3.33
CA ILE A 83 3.11 7.25 -3.12
C ILE A 83 3.37 6.59 -1.76
N CYS A 84 2.68 7.03 -0.70
CA CYS A 84 2.77 6.38 0.60
C CYS A 84 2.26 4.93 0.56
N VAL A 85 1.20 4.63 -0.21
CA VAL A 85 0.69 3.26 -0.38
C VAL A 85 1.76 2.38 -1.03
N MET A 86 2.48 2.88 -2.04
CA MET A 86 3.58 2.15 -2.68
C MET A 86 4.68 1.77 -1.68
N CYS A 87 5.15 2.74 -0.90
CA CYS A 87 6.19 2.51 0.10
C CYS A 87 5.77 1.45 1.11
N ILE A 88 4.54 1.54 1.62
CA ILE A 88 4.01 0.56 2.58
C ILE A 88 3.82 -0.82 1.95
N ALA A 89 3.29 -0.89 0.73
CA ALA A 89 3.07 -2.16 0.06
C ALA A 89 4.39 -2.90 -0.19
N LYS A 90 5.48 -2.17 -0.48
CA LYS A 90 6.83 -2.74 -0.59
C LYS A 90 7.36 -3.25 0.75
N ILE A 91 7.15 -2.47 1.82
CA ILE A 91 7.52 -2.85 3.18
C ILE A 91 6.77 -4.12 3.62
N CYS A 92 5.47 -4.25 3.30
CA CYS A 92 4.70 -5.47 3.55
C CYS A 92 5.33 -6.70 2.88
N VAL A 93 5.77 -6.60 1.62
CA VAL A 93 6.47 -7.71 0.92
C VAL A 93 7.75 -8.09 1.66
N CYS A 94 8.56 -7.11 2.08
CA CYS A 94 9.77 -7.39 2.84
C CYS A 94 9.45 -8.12 4.15
N CYS A 95 8.40 -7.70 4.88
CA CYS A 95 7.95 -8.38 6.10
C CYS A 95 7.40 -9.79 5.86
N ILE A 96 6.82 -10.06 4.69
CA ILE A 96 6.37 -11.40 4.29
C ILE A 96 7.56 -12.27 3.89
N GLY A 97 8.62 -11.72 3.27
CA GLY A 97 9.83 -12.45 2.89
C GLY A 97 10.51 -13.18 4.07
N ASP A 98 10.41 -12.63 5.28
CA ASP A 98 10.88 -13.22 6.54
C ASP A 98 9.84 -14.16 7.20
N CYS A 99 8.88 -14.68 6.43
CA CYS A 99 7.88 -15.64 6.91
C CYS A 99 8.48 -17.06 7.08
N PRO A 100 8.35 -17.72 8.26
CA PRO A 100 8.78 -19.10 8.43
C PRO A 100 8.03 -20.08 7.50
N TYR A 101 6.85 -19.72 6.97
CA TYR A 101 6.15 -20.51 5.94
C TYR A 101 6.79 -20.39 4.54
N HIS A 102 7.69 -19.44 4.31
CA HIS A 102 8.57 -19.42 3.13
C HIS A 102 9.77 -20.37 3.23
N SER A 103 10.03 -20.98 4.40
CA SER A 103 10.97 -22.10 4.49
C SER A 103 10.43 -23.39 3.85
N CYS A 104 9.09 -23.53 3.76
CA CYS A 104 8.42 -24.69 3.16
C CYS A 104 7.82 -24.42 1.78
N SER A 105 7.52 -23.17 1.43
CA SER A 105 7.08 -22.87 0.06
C SER A 105 8.29 -22.66 -0.83
N LYS A 106 8.56 -23.65 -1.70
CA LYS A 106 9.45 -23.54 -2.89
C LYS A 106 9.11 -22.36 -3.84
N ARG A 107 8.19 -21.45 -3.46
CA ARG A 107 7.77 -20.26 -4.21
C ARG A 107 8.78 -19.11 -4.19
N LEU A 108 9.80 -19.13 -3.33
CA LEU A 108 10.92 -18.16 -3.36
C LEU A 108 12.25 -18.76 -3.82
N ARG A 109 12.25 -19.96 -4.45
CA ARG A 109 13.36 -20.41 -5.31
C ARG A 109 13.24 -19.92 -6.76
N TYR A 110 12.18 -19.18 -7.07
CA TYR A 110 12.16 -18.32 -8.25
C TYR A 110 12.66 -16.94 -7.81
N GLY A 111 13.95 -16.69 -8.04
CA GLY A 111 14.55 -15.36 -7.93
C GLY A 111 13.94 -14.41 -8.97
N GLY A 112 12.74 -13.88 -8.70
CA GLY A 112 12.07 -12.98 -9.64
C GLY A 112 10.89 -12.16 -9.11
N GLY A 113 10.30 -12.51 -7.95
CA GLY A 113 9.14 -11.77 -7.41
C GLY A 113 9.43 -10.31 -7.07
N GLY A 114 10.60 -10.05 -6.48
CA GLY A 114 11.02 -8.69 -6.10
C GLY A 114 11.23 -7.75 -7.28
N GLU A 115 11.60 -8.27 -8.46
CA GLU A 115 11.83 -7.48 -9.68
C GLU A 115 10.53 -7.13 -10.38
N THR A 116 9.58 -8.06 -10.52
CA THR A 116 8.25 -7.78 -11.08
C THR A 116 7.45 -6.80 -10.24
N ASP A 117 7.53 -6.89 -8.91
CA ASP A 117 6.88 -5.92 -8.02
C ASP A 117 7.52 -4.53 -8.19
N ASN A 118 8.85 -4.46 -8.31
CA ASN A 118 9.57 -3.20 -8.58
C ASN A 118 9.14 -2.57 -9.91
N ILE A 119 8.93 -3.38 -10.96
CA ILE A 119 8.43 -2.90 -12.25
C ILE A 119 7.00 -2.36 -12.10
N LEU A 120 6.11 -3.10 -11.43
CA LEU A 120 4.73 -2.65 -11.21
C LEU A 120 4.68 -1.33 -10.44
N TYR A 121 5.45 -1.23 -9.35
CA TYR A 121 5.59 -0.01 -8.55
C TYR A 121 6.19 1.13 -9.37
N GLY A 122 7.24 0.88 -10.15
CA GLY A 122 7.86 1.86 -11.05
C GLY A 122 6.88 2.38 -12.10
N VAL A 123 6.09 1.50 -12.73
CA VAL A 123 5.05 1.88 -13.70
C VAL A 123 3.96 2.73 -13.04
N CYS A 124 3.47 2.33 -11.87
CA CYS A 124 2.49 3.13 -11.10
C CYS A 124 3.04 4.52 -10.75
N LEU A 125 4.31 4.63 -10.33
CA LEU A 125 4.96 5.91 -10.05
C LEU A 125 5.07 6.78 -11.30
N CYS A 126 5.49 6.21 -12.44
CA CYS A 126 5.57 6.93 -13.71
C CYS A 126 4.21 7.47 -14.15
N ILE A 127 3.13 6.68 -14.00
CA ILE A 127 1.76 7.12 -14.33
C ILE A 127 1.34 8.27 -13.40
N LEU A 128 1.63 8.18 -12.10
CA LEU A 128 1.31 9.24 -11.13
C LEU A 128 2.07 10.54 -11.41
N ILE A 129 3.36 10.46 -11.72
CA ILE A 129 4.18 11.63 -12.09
C ILE A 129 3.69 12.26 -13.39
N TYR A 130 3.41 11.45 -14.42
CA TYR A 130 2.86 11.94 -15.69
C TYR A 130 1.54 12.69 -15.49
N ARG A 131 0.64 12.13 -14.67
CA ARG A 131 -0.63 12.77 -14.29
C ARG A 131 -0.46 14.04 -13.46
N TYR A 132 0.62 14.17 -12.70
CA TYR A 132 0.90 15.38 -11.93
C TYR A 132 1.40 16.53 -12.80
N ILE A 133 2.16 16.23 -13.86
CA ILE A 133 2.74 17.22 -14.77
C ILE A 133 1.68 17.81 -15.72
N GLN A 134 0.64 17.04 -16.07
CA GLN A 134 -0.48 17.46 -16.93
C GLN A 134 -1.57 18.20 -16.16
#